data_AF-A0A847E047-F1
#
_entry.id   AF-A0A847E047-F1
#
_cell.length_a   1.000
_cell.length_b   1.000
_cell.length_c   1.000
_cell.angle_alpha   90.00
_cell.angle_beta   90.00
_cell.angle_gamma   90.00
#
_symmetry.space_group_name_H-M   'P 1'
#
loop_
_entity.id
_entity.type
_entity.pdbx_description
1 polymer ?
#
loop_
_entity_poly.entity_id
_entity_poly.type
_entity_poly.pdbx_seq_one_letter_code
_entity_poly.pdbx_strand_id
1 'polypeptide(L)'
;PRDGRPQGMHLPGDDALAASTWLTRSSRVREGAARLLDALRGAEVLDTGERQNLHVVQLPFVAGERWVGLPAEPDRPLPAGKLSLVCQTPSPIDTGKPLAGLLVDEWVETVPSAEETTAIAFQFDPPDAAPPQSLLIAVPPAPGTDWTEETLCKVLDETFMLAKLRALDSTSLGEVGNYLPALLLAFNARDDAVSTDLAALTR
;
A
#
# COMPACT_ATOMS: atom_id res chain seq x y z
N PRO A 1 15.17 -36.15 45.35
CA PRO A 1 15.19 -37.30 44.40
C PRO A 1 13.85 -37.42 43.67
N ARG A 2 13.82 -36.89 42.43
CA ARG A 2 12.96 -37.20 41.29
C ARG A 2 11.46 -37.45 41.54
N ASP A 3 10.69 -36.36 41.54
CA ASP A 3 9.27 -36.39 41.18
C ASP A 3 9.17 -36.12 39.66
N GLY A 4 9.13 -37.21 38.89
CA GLY A 4 9.26 -37.22 37.43
C GLY A 4 7.91 -37.09 36.72
N ARG A 5 7.21 -35.97 36.94
CA ARG A 5 6.11 -35.60 36.02
C ARG A 5 6.74 -35.07 34.73
N PRO A 6 6.42 -35.60 33.54
CA PRO A 6 6.77 -34.91 32.31
C PRO A 6 6.07 -33.56 32.34
N GLN A 7 6.85 -32.48 32.42
CA GLN A 7 6.36 -31.10 32.40
C GLN A 7 5.75 -30.88 31.02
N GLY A 8 4.43 -31.05 30.95
CA GLY A 8 3.67 -31.00 29.70
C GLY A 8 3.83 -29.64 29.03
N MET A 9 3.98 -29.68 27.70
CA MET A 9 3.76 -28.57 26.78
C MET A 9 2.72 -27.60 27.34
N HIS A 10 3.15 -26.39 27.67
CA HIS A 10 2.24 -25.26 27.81
C HIS A 10 2.46 -24.35 26.61
N LEU A 11 1.42 -24.15 25.81
CA LEU A 11 0.80 -22.83 25.62
C LEU A 11 -0.27 -22.90 24.51
N PRO A 12 -1.55 -23.02 24.85
CA PRO A 12 -2.49 -21.97 24.49
C PRO A 12 -2.33 -20.82 25.51
N GLY A 13 -2.90 -19.64 25.29
CA GLY A 13 -3.04 -18.66 26.38
C GLY A 13 -3.93 -19.22 27.51
N ASP A 14 -4.52 -18.37 28.34
CA ASP A 14 -5.48 -18.79 29.39
C ASP A 14 -6.73 -19.56 28.88
N ASP A 15 -6.81 -19.89 27.58
CA ASP A 15 -7.90 -20.59 26.90
C ASP A 15 -7.53 -22.03 26.46
N ALA A 16 -8.11 -23.01 27.14
CA ALA A 16 -7.93 -24.43 26.82
C ALA A 16 -8.43 -24.84 25.41
N LEU A 17 -9.27 -24.03 24.76
CA LEU A 17 -9.85 -24.32 23.43
C LEU A 17 -9.12 -23.62 22.29
N ALA A 18 -8.08 -22.83 22.55
CA ALA A 18 -7.41 -22.02 21.55
C ALA A 18 -6.96 -22.81 20.30
N ALA A 19 -6.35 -23.99 20.47
CA ALA A 19 -5.90 -24.82 19.36
C ALA A 19 -7.07 -25.34 18.51
N SER A 20 -8.19 -25.69 19.15
CA SER A 20 -9.42 -26.13 18.49
C SER A 20 -10.09 -24.99 17.71
N THR A 21 -10.13 -23.80 18.30
CA THR A 21 -10.63 -22.58 17.63
C THR A 21 -9.75 -22.21 16.44
N TRP A 22 -8.42 -22.28 16.60
CA TRP A 22 -7.47 -22.05 15.51
C TRP A 22 -7.70 -23.04 14.36
N LEU A 23 -7.78 -24.35 14.63
CA LEU A 23 -8.00 -25.36 13.59
C LEU A 23 -9.31 -25.12 12.83
N THR A 24 -10.38 -24.75 13.56
CA THR A 24 -11.69 -24.42 12.98
C THR A 24 -11.67 -23.15 12.11
N ARG A 25 -10.80 -22.19 12.41
CA ARG A 25 -10.63 -20.98 11.59
C ARG A 25 -9.79 -21.29 10.36
N SER A 26 -8.67 -21.98 10.55
CA SER A 26 -7.77 -22.40 9.47
C SER A 26 -8.50 -23.27 8.44
N SER A 27 -9.40 -24.15 8.86
CA SER A 27 -10.20 -25.00 7.95
C SER A 27 -11.08 -24.22 6.97
N ARG A 28 -11.36 -22.94 7.22
CA ARG A 28 -12.16 -22.10 6.30
C ARG A 28 -11.36 -21.66 5.07
N VAL A 29 -10.04 -21.66 5.18
CA VAL A 29 -9.13 -21.11 4.16
C VAL A 29 -8.05 -22.10 3.74
N ARG A 30 -7.98 -23.27 4.38
CA ARG A 30 -6.99 -24.33 4.10
C ARG A 30 -7.66 -25.69 3.98
N GLU A 31 -7.53 -26.30 2.81
CA GLU A 31 -8.15 -27.61 2.54
C GLU A 31 -7.55 -28.74 3.39
N GLY A 32 -6.23 -28.73 3.66
CA GLY A 32 -5.58 -29.72 4.52
C GLY A 32 -6.14 -29.70 5.95
N ALA A 33 -6.22 -28.51 6.54
CA ALA A 33 -6.86 -28.30 7.84
C ALA A 33 -8.35 -28.71 7.85
N ALA A 34 -9.09 -28.44 6.76
CA ALA A 34 -10.48 -28.86 6.63
C ALA A 34 -10.65 -30.38 6.62
N ARG A 35 -9.86 -31.08 5.80
CA ARG A 35 -9.88 -32.56 5.73
C ARG A 35 -9.56 -33.21 7.07
N LEU A 36 -8.60 -32.67 7.82
CA LEU A 36 -8.29 -33.16 9.17
C LEU A 36 -9.44 -32.91 10.15
N LEU A 37 -10.01 -31.71 10.14
CA LEU A 37 -11.15 -31.38 11.02
C LEU A 37 -12.37 -32.26 10.73
N ASP A 38 -12.66 -32.53 9.46
CA ASP A 38 -13.76 -33.41 9.06
C ASP A 38 -13.49 -34.86 9.46
N ALA A 39 -12.25 -35.35 9.31
CA ALA A 39 -11.87 -36.68 9.78
C ALA A 39 -12.02 -36.83 11.30
N LEU A 40 -11.58 -35.83 12.08
CA LEU A 40 -11.71 -35.83 13.54
C LEU A 40 -13.18 -35.78 13.98
N ARG A 41 -14.00 -34.97 13.33
CA ARG A 41 -15.45 -34.92 13.59
C ARG A 41 -16.15 -36.22 13.23
N GLY A 42 -15.80 -36.81 12.09
CA GLY A 42 -16.34 -38.10 11.67
C GLY A 42 -15.99 -39.21 12.67
N ALA A 43 -14.74 -39.24 13.14
CA ALA A 43 -14.28 -40.14 14.19
C ALA A 43 -15.09 -39.97 15.49
N GLU A 44 -15.34 -38.72 15.91
CA GLU A 44 -16.13 -38.43 17.11
C GLU A 44 -17.60 -38.84 16.96
N VAL A 45 -18.23 -38.56 15.81
CA VAL A 45 -19.65 -38.91 15.54
C VAL A 45 -19.86 -40.42 15.49
N LEU A 46 -18.92 -41.15 14.89
CA LEU A 46 -18.99 -42.61 14.78
C LEU A 46 -18.57 -43.31 16.07
N ASP A 47 -18.08 -42.57 17.08
CA ASP A 47 -17.41 -43.11 18.27
C ASP A 47 -16.28 -44.08 17.90
N THR A 48 -15.58 -43.77 16.81
CA THR A 48 -14.46 -44.56 16.27
C THR A 48 -13.18 -43.73 16.34
N GLY A 49 -12.16 -44.21 17.05
CA GLY A 49 -10.87 -43.54 17.15
C GLY A 49 -10.77 -42.56 18.31
N GLU A 50 -9.69 -41.77 18.32
CA GLU A 50 -9.38 -40.87 19.43
C GLU A 50 -10.13 -39.54 19.30
N ARG A 51 -10.56 -39.01 20.45
CA ARG A 51 -11.14 -37.66 20.51
C ARG A 51 -10.09 -36.62 20.15
N GLN A 52 -10.56 -35.43 19.75
CA GLN A 52 -9.68 -34.31 19.49
C GLN A 52 -8.84 -33.97 20.73
N ASN A 53 -7.53 -34.04 20.56
CA ASN A 53 -6.51 -33.85 21.59
C ASN A 53 -5.32 -33.14 20.95
N LEU A 54 -5.50 -31.83 20.73
CA LEU A 54 -4.54 -30.97 20.07
C LEU A 54 -3.52 -30.44 21.06
N HIS A 55 -2.25 -30.56 20.70
CA HIS A 55 -1.12 -30.00 21.43
C HIS A 55 -0.41 -28.98 20.56
N VAL A 56 0.01 -27.87 21.17
CA VAL A 56 0.75 -26.82 20.49
C VAL A 56 2.21 -26.86 20.95
N VAL A 57 3.12 -26.77 19.98
CA VAL A 57 4.56 -26.59 20.21
C VAL A 57 4.99 -25.35 19.44
N GLN A 58 5.70 -24.44 20.12
CA GLN A 58 6.27 -23.24 19.50
C GLN A 58 7.78 -23.23 19.69
N LEU A 59 8.50 -22.96 18.60
CA LEU A 59 9.96 -22.91 18.56
C LEU A 59 10.45 -21.53 18.05
N PRO A 60 11.57 -21.01 18.59
CA PRO A 60 12.26 -21.51 19.79
C PRO A 60 11.37 -21.38 21.03
N PHE A 61 11.49 -22.35 21.95
CA PHE A 61 10.70 -22.36 23.18
C PHE A 61 11.14 -21.23 24.10
N VAL A 62 10.19 -20.39 24.50
CA VAL A 62 10.37 -19.35 25.50
C VAL A 62 9.30 -19.56 26.57
N ALA A 63 9.73 -19.76 27.82
CA ALA A 63 8.81 -20.04 28.92
C ALA A 63 7.82 -18.88 29.13
N GLY A 64 6.53 -19.20 29.20
CA GLY A 64 5.47 -18.20 29.35
C GLY A 64 5.19 -17.35 28.10
N GLU A 65 5.82 -17.66 26.96
CA GLU A 65 5.56 -16.95 25.71
C GLU A 65 4.22 -17.34 25.12
N ARG A 66 3.38 -16.34 24.84
CA ARG A 66 2.10 -16.55 24.19
C ARG A 66 2.26 -17.22 22.82
N TRP A 67 1.40 -18.18 22.53
CA TRP A 67 1.35 -18.81 21.21
C TRP A 67 1.00 -17.79 20.12
N VAL A 68 1.78 -17.76 19.04
CA VAL A 68 1.60 -16.81 17.92
C VAL A 68 0.36 -17.08 17.08
N GLY A 69 -0.23 -18.28 17.14
CA GLY A 69 -1.48 -18.60 16.43
C GLY A 69 -2.73 -17.94 17.04
N LEU A 70 -2.59 -17.24 18.17
CA LEU A 70 -3.67 -16.49 18.81
C LEU A 70 -3.76 -15.06 18.24
N PRO A 71 -4.94 -14.40 18.30
CA PRO A 71 -5.10 -13.02 17.84
C PRO A 71 -4.04 -12.07 18.41
N ALA A 72 -3.55 -11.13 17.61
CA ALA A 72 -2.59 -10.14 18.09
C ALA A 72 -3.18 -9.30 19.24
N GLU A 73 -2.36 -8.97 20.22
CA GLU A 73 -2.72 -8.01 21.28
C GLU A 73 -2.32 -6.60 20.82
N PRO A 74 -3.16 -5.57 21.06
CA PRO A 74 -2.92 -4.22 20.54
C PRO A 74 -1.54 -3.64 20.89
N ASP A 75 -1.07 -3.92 22.11
CA ASP A 75 0.17 -3.34 22.65
C ASP A 75 1.36 -4.31 22.62
N ARG A 76 1.24 -5.43 21.88
CA ARG A 76 2.29 -6.45 21.82
C ARG A 76 2.54 -6.89 20.38
N PRO A 77 3.70 -6.53 19.80
CA PRO A 77 4.05 -6.98 18.46
C PRO A 77 4.19 -8.51 18.41
N LEU A 78 3.73 -9.11 17.32
CA LEU A 78 3.91 -10.53 17.08
C LEU A 78 5.40 -10.82 16.81
N PRO A 79 6.01 -11.78 17.52
CA PRO A 79 7.41 -12.12 17.30
C PRO A 79 7.57 -12.81 15.94
N ALA A 80 8.56 -12.36 15.15
CA ALA A 80 8.93 -12.99 13.89
C ALA A 80 9.73 -14.29 14.09
N GLY A 81 9.78 -15.13 13.06
CA GLY A 81 10.65 -16.32 13.03
C GLY A 81 10.22 -17.44 13.98
N LYS A 82 8.92 -17.54 14.28
CA LYS A 82 8.36 -18.63 15.10
C LYS A 82 7.91 -19.78 14.22
N LEU A 83 8.25 -21.01 14.63
CA LEU A 83 7.66 -22.23 14.09
C LEU A 83 6.61 -22.73 15.09
N SER A 84 5.36 -22.86 14.64
CA SER A 84 4.27 -23.46 15.42
C SER A 84 3.88 -24.81 14.83
N LEU A 85 3.85 -25.83 15.67
CA LEU A 85 3.32 -27.16 15.34
C LEU A 85 2.04 -27.38 16.14
N VAL A 86 0.97 -27.76 15.46
CA VAL A 86 -0.30 -28.16 16.09
C VAL A 86 -0.50 -29.64 15.79
N CYS A 87 -0.42 -30.46 16.84
CA CYS A 87 -0.37 -31.91 16.71
C CYS A 87 -1.60 -32.54 17.37
N GLN A 88 -2.39 -33.31 16.59
CA GLN A 88 -3.33 -34.27 17.16
C GLN A 88 -2.54 -35.48 17.66
N THR A 89 -2.71 -35.85 18.92
CA THR A 89 -1.99 -36.98 19.52
C THR A 89 -2.94 -37.98 20.18
N PRO A 90 -2.77 -39.29 19.95
CA PRO A 90 -3.60 -40.30 20.62
C PRO A 90 -3.23 -40.47 22.10
N SER A 91 -2.01 -40.09 22.47
CA SER A 91 -1.48 -40.19 23.83
C SER A 91 -0.35 -39.18 24.03
N PRO A 92 0.05 -38.89 25.29
CA PRO A 92 1.17 -38.00 25.58
C PRO A 92 2.44 -38.42 24.83
N ILE A 93 3.07 -37.45 24.17
CA ILE A 93 4.31 -37.66 23.41
C ILE A 93 5.52 -37.68 24.34
N ASP A 94 6.39 -38.69 24.20
CA ASP A 94 7.73 -38.72 24.80
C ASP A 94 8.75 -38.11 23.82
N THR A 95 9.16 -36.87 24.09
CA THR A 95 10.08 -36.10 23.25
C THR A 95 11.53 -36.61 23.29
N GLY A 96 11.85 -37.55 24.19
CA GLY A 96 13.17 -38.19 24.28
C GLY A 96 13.36 -39.36 23.31
N LYS A 97 12.32 -39.74 22.56
CA LYS A 97 12.35 -40.88 21.62
C LYS A 97 12.12 -40.41 20.18
N PRO A 98 12.55 -41.19 19.18
CA PRO A 98 12.18 -40.94 17.79
C PRO A 98 10.66 -40.89 17.64
N LEU A 99 10.17 -39.85 16.97
CA LEU A 99 8.75 -39.65 16.67
C LEU A 99 8.53 -39.77 15.16
N ALA A 100 7.41 -40.38 14.79
CA ALA A 100 6.92 -40.39 13.42
C ALA A 100 5.47 -39.91 13.44
N GLY A 101 5.07 -39.16 12.42
CA GLY A 101 3.73 -38.60 12.31
C GLY A 101 3.35 -38.33 10.87
N LEU A 102 2.07 -38.06 10.67
CA LEU A 102 1.52 -37.64 9.37
C LEU A 102 1.51 -36.11 9.32
N LEU A 103 2.18 -35.53 8.32
CA LEU A 103 2.03 -34.11 8.00
C LEU A 103 0.77 -33.93 7.16
N VAL A 104 -0.18 -33.16 7.68
CA VAL A 104 -1.46 -32.89 7.00
C VAL A 104 -1.37 -31.64 6.15
N ASP A 105 -0.78 -30.58 6.69
CA ASP A 105 -0.69 -29.26 6.06
C ASP A 105 0.49 -28.49 6.64
N GLU A 106 1.09 -27.62 5.83
CA GLU A 106 2.22 -26.77 6.19
C GLU A 106 2.07 -25.42 5.47
N TRP A 107 2.34 -24.33 6.18
CA TRP A 107 2.44 -23.00 5.59
C TRP A 107 3.30 -22.06 6.38
N VAL A 108 3.74 -21.01 5.68
CA VAL A 108 4.37 -19.83 6.25
C VAL A 108 3.34 -18.71 6.29
N GLU A 109 3.25 -18.04 7.42
CA GLU A 109 2.44 -16.83 7.59
C GLU A 109 3.35 -15.61 7.66
N THR A 110 3.10 -14.62 6.79
CA THR A 110 3.85 -13.36 6.80
C THR A 110 3.25 -12.43 7.83
N VAL A 111 4.01 -12.11 8.87
CA VAL A 111 3.64 -11.07 9.84
C VAL A 111 3.95 -9.71 9.21
N PRO A 112 2.94 -8.86 8.95
CA PRO A 112 3.17 -7.52 8.42
C PRO A 112 3.91 -6.64 9.44
N SER A 113 4.67 -5.66 8.96
CA SER A 113 5.30 -4.69 9.86
C SER A 113 4.23 -3.87 10.59
N ALA A 114 4.50 -3.51 11.84
CA ALA A 114 3.60 -2.65 12.62
C ALA A 114 3.49 -1.25 12.01
N GLU A 115 4.57 -0.78 11.38
CA GLU A 115 4.65 0.50 10.70
C GLU A 115 5.20 0.26 9.30
N GLU A 116 4.54 0.84 8.29
CA GLU A 116 4.96 0.81 6.90
C GLU A 116 5.09 2.25 6.41
N THR A 117 6.22 2.58 5.76
CA THR A 117 6.38 3.89 5.13
C THR A 117 5.58 3.91 3.84
N THR A 118 4.37 4.46 3.89
CA THR A 118 3.52 4.60 2.71
C THR A 118 3.80 5.93 2.01
N ALA A 119 3.84 5.91 0.67
CA ALA A 119 3.90 7.10 -0.15
C ALA A 119 2.69 7.11 -1.09
N ILE A 120 2.10 8.28 -1.29
CA ILE A 120 1.03 8.48 -2.27
C ILE A 120 1.64 9.22 -3.45
N ALA A 121 1.63 8.60 -4.62
CA ALA A 121 1.98 9.25 -5.88
C ALA A 121 0.69 9.59 -6.63
N PHE A 122 0.48 10.88 -6.91
CA PHE A 122 -0.57 11.31 -7.82
C PHE A 122 0.06 11.54 -9.18
N GLN A 123 -0.49 10.92 -10.22
CA GLN A 123 -0.20 11.31 -11.60
C GLN A 123 -0.97 12.60 -11.87
N PHE A 124 -0.30 13.73 -11.64
CA PHE A 124 -0.76 15.02 -12.14
C PHE A 124 -0.23 15.16 -13.56
N ASP A 125 -1.13 15.40 -14.51
CA ASP A 125 -0.78 15.70 -15.91
C ASP A 125 -0.73 17.22 -16.05
N PRO A 126 0.43 17.88 -15.81
CA PRO A 126 0.55 19.31 -16.06
C PRO A 126 0.37 19.56 -17.56
N PRO A 127 -0.20 20.73 -17.95
CA PRO A 127 -0.26 21.09 -19.36
C PRO A 127 1.16 21.13 -19.96
N ASP A 128 1.31 20.61 -21.18
CA ASP A 128 2.58 20.53 -21.94
C ASP A 128 3.31 21.89 -22.13
N ALA A 129 2.65 22.99 -21.78
CA ALA A 129 3.12 24.37 -21.94
C ALA A 129 3.27 25.13 -20.62
N ALA A 130 3.81 24.52 -19.56
CA ALA A 130 4.26 25.25 -18.38
C ALA A 130 5.70 25.78 -18.58
N PRO A 131 5.95 27.10 -18.70
CA PRO A 131 7.31 27.62 -18.85
C PRO A 131 8.10 27.36 -17.55
N PRO A 132 9.27 26.70 -17.61
CA PRO A 132 9.98 26.22 -16.42
C PRO A 132 10.49 27.36 -15.52
N GLN A 133 10.65 28.58 -16.04
CA GLN A 133 11.01 29.80 -15.29
C GLN A 133 10.50 31.04 -16.03
N SER A 134 9.56 31.80 -15.46
CA SER A 134 9.12 33.09 -16.02
C SER A 134 9.56 34.25 -15.12
N LEU A 135 10.13 35.29 -15.74
CA LEU A 135 10.54 36.55 -15.08
C LEU A 135 9.77 37.70 -15.72
N LEU A 136 9.09 38.52 -14.90
CA LEU A 136 8.49 39.76 -15.35
C LEU A 136 9.49 40.91 -15.15
N ILE A 137 9.94 41.51 -16.25
CA ILE A 137 10.76 42.72 -16.24
C ILE A 137 9.87 43.89 -16.62
N ALA A 138 9.57 44.76 -15.66
CA ALA A 138 8.83 45.99 -15.90
C ALA A 138 9.78 47.09 -16.41
N VAL A 139 9.40 47.78 -17.49
CA VAL A 139 10.13 48.91 -18.08
C VAL A 139 9.20 50.13 -18.07
N PRO A 140 9.68 51.35 -17.76
CA PRO A 140 8.84 52.54 -17.85
C PRO A 140 8.22 52.65 -19.25
N PRO A 141 6.90 52.94 -19.35
CA PRO A 141 6.19 52.95 -20.63
C PRO A 141 6.66 54.08 -21.57
N ALA A 142 7.21 55.15 -21.00
CA ALA A 142 7.80 56.26 -21.74
C ALA A 142 9.28 56.45 -21.35
N PRO A 143 10.22 56.45 -22.32
CA PRO A 143 11.63 56.69 -22.06
C PRO A 143 11.87 58.03 -21.39
N GLY A 144 12.70 58.06 -20.35
CA GLY A 144 13.07 59.29 -19.62
C GLY A 144 12.08 59.74 -18.54
N THR A 145 11.04 58.96 -18.27
CA THR A 145 10.09 59.21 -17.18
C THR A 145 10.44 58.36 -15.97
N ASP A 146 10.41 58.95 -14.78
CA ASP A 146 10.61 58.22 -13.52
C ASP A 146 9.43 57.28 -13.22
N TRP A 147 9.73 56.22 -12.46
CA TRP A 147 8.69 55.30 -11.99
C TRP A 147 7.75 55.98 -11.01
N THR A 148 6.46 55.68 -11.17
CA THR A 148 5.46 55.90 -10.14
C THR A 148 4.82 54.58 -9.75
N GLU A 149 4.31 54.50 -8.52
CA GLU A 149 3.55 53.34 -8.04
C GLU A 149 2.37 53.02 -8.95
N GLU A 150 1.62 54.05 -9.37
CA GLU A 150 0.48 53.91 -10.28
C GLU A 150 0.89 53.29 -11.62
N THR A 151 2.03 53.71 -12.18
CA THR A 151 2.54 53.16 -13.44
C THR A 151 2.92 51.69 -13.31
N LEU A 152 3.54 51.29 -12.20
CA LEU A 152 3.89 49.89 -11.96
C LEU A 152 2.64 49.02 -11.80
N CYS A 153 1.62 49.48 -11.05
CA CYS A 153 0.35 48.78 -10.92
C CYS A 153 -0.33 48.56 -12.28
N LYS A 154 -0.36 49.58 -13.15
CA LYS A 154 -0.92 49.44 -14.51
C LYS A 154 -0.17 48.42 -15.35
N VAL A 155 1.17 48.37 -15.27
CA VAL A 155 1.98 47.37 -15.99
C VAL A 155 1.65 45.95 -15.50
N LEU A 156 1.44 45.78 -14.19
CA LEU A 156 1.04 44.48 -13.62
C LEU A 156 -0.36 44.05 -14.10
N ASP A 157 -1.34 44.96 -14.07
CA ASP A 157 -2.70 44.69 -14.53
C ASP A 157 -2.74 44.32 -16.01
N GLU A 158 -2.02 45.08 -16.85
CA GLU A 158 -1.89 44.79 -18.27
C GLU A 158 -1.19 43.45 -18.51
N THR A 159 -0.11 43.17 -17.78
CA THR A 159 0.59 41.87 -17.87
C THR A 159 -0.34 40.72 -17.51
N PHE A 160 -1.15 40.86 -16.47
CA PHE A 160 -2.10 39.82 -16.04
C PHE A 160 -3.23 39.63 -17.07
N MET A 161 -3.72 40.72 -17.65
CA MET A 161 -4.68 40.67 -18.76
C MET A 161 -4.09 39.95 -19.98
N LEU A 162 -2.85 40.28 -20.39
CA LEU A 162 -2.17 39.62 -21.50
C LEU A 162 -1.85 38.15 -21.20
N ALA A 163 -1.54 37.80 -19.94
CA ALA A 163 -1.34 36.42 -19.53
C ALA A 163 -2.63 35.59 -19.69
N LYS A 164 -3.78 36.16 -19.29
CA LYS A 164 -5.10 35.52 -19.51
C LYS A 164 -5.42 35.37 -20.99
N LEU A 165 -5.14 36.39 -21.81
CA LEU A 165 -5.36 36.31 -23.26
C LEU A 165 -4.50 35.23 -23.93
N ARG A 166 -3.25 35.03 -23.48
CA ARG A 166 -2.38 33.95 -23.97
C ARG A 166 -2.84 32.55 -23.55
N ALA A 167 -3.66 32.44 -22.50
CA ALA A 167 -4.23 31.18 -22.05
C ALA A 167 -5.53 30.81 -22.77
N LEU A 168 -6.04 31.67 -23.66
CA LEU A 168 -7.19 31.34 -24.51
C LEU A 168 -6.74 30.39 -25.63
N ASP A 169 -7.43 29.27 -25.75
CA ASP A 169 -7.29 28.34 -26.87
C ASP A 169 -8.34 28.60 -27.96
N SER A 170 -8.18 27.95 -29.12
CA SER A 170 -9.13 28.09 -30.23
C SER A 170 -10.53 27.58 -29.88
N THR A 171 -10.63 26.59 -28.98
CA THR A 171 -11.91 26.07 -28.50
C THR A 171 -12.67 27.07 -27.62
N SER A 172 -11.97 27.94 -26.90
CA SER A 172 -12.53 29.01 -26.08
C SER A 172 -13.11 30.16 -26.92
N LEU A 173 -12.75 30.25 -28.20
CA LEU A 173 -13.16 31.31 -29.12
C LEU A 173 -14.39 30.96 -29.98
N GLY A 174 -14.92 29.74 -29.89
CA GLY A 174 -16.12 29.31 -30.61
C GLY A 174 -16.03 29.55 -32.13
N GLU A 175 -17.10 30.04 -32.75
CA GLU A 175 -17.15 30.32 -34.19
C GLU A 175 -16.17 31.42 -34.64
N VAL A 176 -15.71 32.27 -33.71
CA VAL A 176 -14.77 33.38 -33.98
C VAL A 176 -13.32 32.87 -34.12
N GLY A 177 -13.00 31.69 -33.57
CA GLY A 177 -11.67 31.09 -33.68
C GLY A 177 -11.21 30.87 -35.13
N ASN A 178 -12.14 30.66 -36.06
CA ASN A 178 -11.86 30.52 -37.49
C ASN A 178 -11.37 31.81 -38.17
N TYR A 179 -11.63 32.98 -37.56
CA TYR A 179 -11.24 34.28 -38.10
C TYR A 179 -9.92 34.81 -37.52
N LEU A 180 -9.33 34.11 -36.54
CA LEU A 180 -8.06 34.48 -35.91
C LEU A 180 -7.00 33.35 -36.01
N PRO A 181 -6.71 32.82 -37.22
CA PRO A 181 -5.76 31.73 -37.41
C PRO A 181 -4.32 32.09 -36.96
N ALA A 182 -4.01 33.39 -36.86
CA ALA A 182 -2.75 33.88 -36.34
C ALA A 182 -2.49 33.50 -34.86
N LEU A 183 -3.54 33.17 -34.09
CA LEU A 183 -3.38 32.65 -32.72
C LEU A 183 -2.92 31.19 -32.68
N LEU A 184 -3.06 30.46 -33.78
CA LEU A 184 -2.74 29.03 -33.90
C LEU A 184 -1.39 28.77 -34.57
N LEU A 185 -0.78 29.80 -35.16
CA LEU A 185 0.46 29.70 -35.91
C LEU A 185 1.62 30.22 -35.06
N ALA A 186 2.67 29.42 -34.95
CA ALA A 186 3.92 29.87 -34.35
C ALA A 186 4.48 31.06 -35.17
N PHE A 187 4.68 32.20 -34.52
CA PHE A 187 5.32 33.38 -35.11
C PHE A 187 6.75 33.47 -34.60
N ASN A 188 7.73 33.42 -35.50
CA ASN A 188 9.13 33.52 -35.15
C ASN A 188 9.76 34.79 -35.74
N ALA A 189 9.78 35.84 -34.93
CA ALA A 189 10.34 37.14 -35.33
C ALA A 189 11.86 37.11 -35.62
N ARG A 190 12.58 36.05 -35.22
CA ARG A 190 14.04 35.91 -35.39
C ARG A 190 14.45 34.99 -36.53
N ASP A 191 13.49 34.33 -37.18
CA ASP A 191 13.70 33.41 -38.32
C ASP A 191 14.71 32.27 -38.03
N ASP A 192 14.85 31.87 -36.77
CA ASP A 192 15.78 30.82 -36.33
C ASP A 192 15.13 29.43 -36.20
N ALA A 193 13.84 29.34 -36.50
CA ALA A 193 13.03 28.12 -36.52
C ALA A 193 11.84 28.31 -37.49
N VAL A 194 11.36 27.19 -38.04
CA VAL A 194 10.25 27.17 -39.00
C VAL A 194 9.01 27.83 -38.40
N SER A 195 8.51 28.88 -39.05
CA SER A 195 7.34 29.64 -38.61
C SER A 195 6.53 30.14 -39.81
N THR A 196 5.30 30.58 -39.59
CA THR A 196 4.45 31.12 -40.66
C THR A 196 4.52 32.64 -40.68
N ASP A 197 5.08 33.21 -41.76
CA ASP A 197 5.13 34.66 -41.97
C ASP A 197 3.79 35.18 -42.51
N LEU A 198 3.05 35.91 -41.69
CA LEU A 198 1.78 36.53 -42.05
C LEU A 198 1.94 37.96 -42.59
N ALA A 199 3.14 38.56 -42.54
CA ALA A 199 3.38 39.91 -43.05
C ALA A 199 3.17 40.01 -44.57
N ALA A 200 3.29 38.89 -45.28
CA ALA A 200 2.98 38.77 -46.71
C ALA A 200 1.47 38.89 -47.03
N LEU A 201 0.56 38.66 -46.06
CA LEU A 201 -0.89 38.73 -46.25
C LEU A 201 -1.46 40.14 -46.09
N THR A 202 -0.68 41.09 -45.57
CA THR A 202 -1.09 42.49 -45.34
C THR A 202 -0.49 43.48 -46.34
N ARG A 203 0.05 43.00 -47.48
CA ARG A 203 0.51 43.83 -48.60
C ARG A 203 -0.56 43.97 -49.69
#